data_AF-A0A165SB59-F1
#
_entry.id   AF-A0A165SB59-F1
#
_cell.length_a   1.000
_cell.length_b   1.000
_cell.length_c   1.000
_cell.angle_alpha   90.00
_cell.angle_beta   90.00
_cell.angle_gamma   90.00
#
_symmetry.space_group_name_H-M   'P 1'
#
loop_
_entity.id
_entity.type
_entity.pdbx_description
1 polymer ?
#
loop_
_entity_poly.entity_id
_entity_poly.type
_entity_poly.pdbx_seq_one_letter_code
_entity_poly.pdbx_strand_id
1 'polypeptide(L)'
;MSASPTRHPTLYFEDGSMVLRAQHLSGELIFFKVHKTVLSMHSEIFRDMFILPSPSPRESYDGVSLLVLQDNAEELASFLACLYDPIHMTGKIDRAKPFWQGAMCLATKYFATPIRSAIIRGLEQQWPTTFREWEQLERRKLTLHDSEGDPE
;
A
#
# COMPACT_ATOMS: atom_id res chain seq x y z
N MET A 1 -27.41 -10.70 -4.21
CA MET A 1 -26.45 -11.30 -5.16
C MET A 1 -25.11 -11.33 -4.45
N SER A 2 -24.60 -12.51 -4.10
CA SER A 2 -23.28 -12.64 -3.49
C SER A 2 -22.24 -12.19 -4.51
N ALA A 3 -21.52 -11.10 -4.23
CA ALA A 3 -20.44 -10.64 -5.08
C ALA A 3 -19.42 -11.78 -5.25
N SER A 4 -19.11 -12.12 -6.49
CA SER A 4 -18.08 -13.10 -6.82
C SER A 4 -16.74 -12.60 -6.29
N PRO A 5 -15.96 -13.43 -5.59
CA PRO A 5 -14.65 -13.04 -5.08
C PRO A 5 -13.70 -12.71 -6.24
N THR A 6 -13.13 -11.51 -6.25
CA THR A 6 -12.20 -11.07 -7.30
C THR A 6 -10.76 -11.23 -6.82
N ARG A 7 -9.94 -11.94 -7.60
CA ARG A 7 -8.51 -12.09 -7.32
C ARG A 7 -7.74 -10.89 -7.84
N HIS A 8 -6.81 -10.36 -7.05
CA HIS A 8 -5.95 -9.28 -7.51
C HIS A 8 -5.08 -9.76 -8.69
N PRO A 9 -4.95 -8.99 -9.78
CA PRO A 9 -4.31 -9.48 -11.02
C PRO A 9 -2.83 -9.84 -10.86
N THR A 10 -2.11 -9.18 -9.96
CA THR A 10 -0.66 -9.34 -9.81
C THR A 10 -0.20 -9.76 -8.41
N LEU A 11 -1.09 -9.71 -7.42
CA LEU A 11 -0.78 -10.00 -6.01
C LEU A 11 -1.52 -11.28 -5.58
N TYR A 12 -1.52 -12.25 -6.48
CA TYR A 12 -2.16 -13.54 -6.31
C TYR A 12 -1.20 -14.64 -6.76
N PHE A 13 -0.30 -15.00 -5.85
CA PHE A 13 0.78 -15.95 -6.12
C PHE A 13 0.28 -17.39 -6.03
N GLU A 14 0.68 -18.23 -6.98
CA GLU A 14 0.29 -19.64 -7.01
C GLU A 14 0.82 -20.41 -5.77
N ASP A 15 2.04 -20.08 -5.33
CA ASP A 15 2.73 -20.63 -4.17
C ASP A 15 2.42 -19.89 -2.84
N GLY A 16 1.54 -18.88 -2.87
CA GLY A 16 1.19 -18.12 -1.68
C GLY A 16 0.59 -19.00 -0.57
N SER A 17 1.04 -18.78 0.67
CA SER A 17 0.69 -19.58 1.85
C SER A 17 -0.51 -19.04 2.65
N MET A 18 -1.09 -17.92 2.23
CA MET A 18 -2.27 -17.30 2.83
C MET A 18 -3.00 -16.45 1.80
N VAL A 19 -4.31 -16.34 1.98
CA VAL A 19 -5.14 -15.39 1.24
C VAL A 19 -5.59 -14.29 2.20
N LEU A 20 -5.36 -13.04 1.82
CA LEU A 20 -5.94 -11.86 2.48
C LEU A 20 -7.20 -11.45 1.71
N ARG A 21 -8.24 -11.06 2.41
CA ARG A 21 -9.45 -10.46 1.82
C ARG A 21 -9.64 -9.06 2.34
N ALA A 22 -9.79 -8.10 1.44
CA ALA A 22 -10.11 -6.71 1.74
C ALA A 22 -11.28 -6.23 0.88
N GLN A 23 -11.93 -5.14 1.31
CA GLN A 23 -13.04 -4.55 0.57
C GLN A 23 -12.57 -3.31 -0.18
N HIS A 24 -12.93 -3.22 -1.45
CA HIS A 24 -12.77 -2.02 -2.26
C HIS A 24 -13.87 -1.01 -1.95
N LEU A 25 -13.65 0.29 -2.22
CA LEU A 25 -14.66 1.34 -1.96
C LEU A 25 -15.96 1.13 -2.75
N SER A 26 -15.89 0.46 -3.90
CA SER A 26 -17.06 0.06 -4.71
C SER A 26 -17.90 -1.06 -4.05
N GLY A 27 -17.45 -1.61 -2.93
CA GLY A 27 -18.08 -2.73 -2.23
C GLY A 27 -17.56 -4.11 -2.66
N GLU A 28 -16.72 -4.17 -3.69
CA GLU A 28 -16.13 -5.42 -4.20
C GLU A 28 -15.15 -6.05 -3.19
N LEU A 29 -15.15 -7.38 -3.09
CA LEU A 29 -14.20 -8.12 -2.26
C LEU A 29 -13.01 -8.56 -3.09
N ILE A 30 -11.84 -8.04 -2.74
CA ILE A 30 -10.57 -8.34 -3.42
C ILE A 30 -9.76 -9.31 -2.57
N PHE A 31 -9.24 -10.35 -3.22
CA PHE A 31 -8.46 -11.41 -2.62
C PHE A 31 -7.01 -11.34 -3.09
N PHE A 32 -6.09 -11.45 -2.14
CA PHE A 32 -4.65 -11.38 -2.35
C PHE A 32 -4.03 -12.67 -1.82
N LYS A 33 -3.48 -13.51 -2.70
CA LYS A 33 -2.78 -14.73 -2.27
C LYS A 33 -1.30 -14.43 -2.15
N VAL A 34 -0.77 -14.48 -0.93
CA VAL A 34 0.54 -13.95 -0.54
C VAL A 34 1.27 -14.89 0.43
N HIS A 35 2.52 -14.58 0.71
CA HIS A 35 3.41 -15.35 1.58
C HIS A 35 3.38 -14.83 3.02
N LYS A 36 3.02 -15.69 3.97
CA LYS A 36 3.09 -15.38 5.41
C LYS A 36 4.49 -14.94 5.84
N THR A 37 5.53 -15.57 5.27
CA THR A 37 6.93 -15.25 5.56
C THR A 37 7.29 -13.81 5.19
N VAL A 38 6.85 -13.33 4.02
CA VAL A 38 7.06 -11.94 3.57
C VAL A 38 6.34 -10.96 4.50
N LEU A 39 5.07 -11.25 4.83
CA LEU A 39 4.31 -10.42 5.78
C LEU A 39 4.99 -10.35 7.14
N SER A 40 5.39 -11.49 7.74
CA SER A 40 6.05 -11.54 9.04
C SER A 40 7.44 -10.89 9.06
N MET A 41 8.16 -10.96 7.94
CA MET A 41 9.51 -10.38 7.82
C MET A 41 9.45 -8.86 7.90
N HIS A 42 8.42 -8.26 7.30
CA HIS A 42 8.33 -6.81 7.14
C HIS A 42 7.29 -6.14 8.03
N SER A 43 6.43 -6.89 8.73
CA SER A 43 5.42 -6.36 9.63
C SER A 43 5.41 -7.11 10.96
N GLU A 44 5.58 -6.35 12.04
CA GLU A 44 5.52 -6.87 13.40
C GLU A 44 4.12 -7.35 13.77
N ILE A 45 3.09 -6.60 13.37
CA ILE A 45 1.68 -6.95 13.63
C ILE A 45 1.31 -8.27 12.95
N PHE A 46 1.69 -8.48 11.68
CA PHE A 46 1.42 -9.75 11.01
C PHE A 46 2.22 -10.90 11.62
N ARG A 47 3.48 -10.67 12.00
CA ARG A 47 4.30 -11.68 12.69
C ARG A 47 3.63 -12.14 13.98
N ASP A 48 3.22 -11.21 14.83
CA ASP A 48 2.59 -11.52 16.11
C ASP A 48 1.23 -12.20 15.92
N MET A 49 0.44 -11.75 14.95
CA MET A 49 -0.84 -12.36 14.58
C MET A 49 -0.71 -13.82 14.16
N PHE A 50 0.40 -14.21 13.54
CA PHE A 50 0.61 -15.58 13.08
C PHE A 50 1.19 -16.50 14.15
N ILE A 51 1.93 -15.96 15.12
CA ILE A 51 2.50 -16.70 16.26
C ILE A 51 1.41 -17.07 17.27
N LEU A 52 0.47 -16.18 17.52
CA LEU A 52 -0.57 -16.40 18.52
C LEU A 52 -1.59 -17.44 18.02
N PRO A 53 -1.94 -18.46 18.84
CA PRO A 53 -2.99 -19.40 18.51
C PRO A 53 -4.33 -18.66 18.41
N SER A 54 -4.97 -18.75 17.24
CA SER A 54 -6.30 -18.17 17.05
C SER A 54 -7.35 -19.06 17.71
N PRO A 55 -8.27 -18.52 18.53
CA PRO A 55 -9.30 -19.30 19.21
C PRO A 55 -10.41 -19.80 18.27
N SER A 56 -10.49 -19.28 17.04
CA SER A 56 -11.46 -19.67 16.03
C SER A 56 -10.83 -20.49 14.91
N PRO A 57 -11.59 -21.43 14.29
CA PRO A 57 -11.14 -22.10 13.09
C PRO A 57 -10.84 -21.04 12.02
N ARG A 58 -9.60 -21.02 11.53
CA ARG A 58 -9.21 -20.13 10.43
C ARG A 58 -10.00 -20.56 9.19
N GLU A 59 -10.80 -19.64 8.65
CA GLU A 59 -11.43 -19.82 7.35
C GLU A 59 -10.36 -20.14 6.31
N SER A 60 -10.75 -20.83 5.23
CA SER A 60 -9.83 -21.18 4.14
C SER A 60 -10.39 -20.74 2.80
N TYR A 61 -9.48 -20.40 1.88
CA TYR A 61 -9.78 -20.05 0.50
C TYR A 61 -8.68 -20.65 -0.39
N ASP A 62 -9.06 -21.33 -1.47
CA ASP A 62 -8.14 -22.06 -2.36
C ASP A 62 -7.16 -22.99 -1.62
N GLY A 63 -7.65 -23.67 -0.57
CA GLY A 63 -6.86 -24.64 0.20
C GLY A 63 -5.82 -24.04 1.15
N VAL A 64 -5.76 -22.71 1.30
CA VAL A 64 -4.89 -22.03 2.26
C VAL A 64 -5.69 -21.18 3.26
N SER A 65 -5.04 -20.76 4.34
CA SER A 65 -5.66 -19.92 5.37
C SER A 65 -6.13 -18.58 4.78
N LEU A 66 -7.37 -18.20 5.08
CA LEU A 66 -7.95 -16.90 4.76
C LEU A 66 -7.83 -15.98 5.98
N LEU A 67 -7.42 -14.74 5.74
CA LEU A 67 -7.43 -13.65 6.72
C LEU A 67 -8.25 -12.49 6.18
N VAL A 68 -9.33 -12.16 6.88
CA VAL A 68 -10.21 -11.04 6.55
C VAL A 68 -9.68 -9.77 7.21
N LEU A 69 -9.36 -8.77 6.38
CA LEU A 69 -8.91 -7.46 6.81
C LEU A 69 -10.03 -6.43 6.65
N GLN A 70 -10.04 -5.43 7.53
CA GLN A 70 -10.96 -4.29 7.47
C GLN A 70 -10.36 -3.11 6.67
N ASP A 71 -9.25 -3.38 6.00
CA ASP A 71 -8.47 -2.42 5.24
C ASP A 71 -9.06 -2.24 3.85
N ASN A 72 -8.83 -1.06 3.28
CA ASN A 72 -9.20 -0.80 1.90
C ASN A 72 -8.33 -1.65 0.94
N ALA A 73 -8.95 -2.22 -0.09
CA ALA A 73 -8.25 -3.09 -1.03
C ALA A 73 -7.15 -2.38 -1.85
N GLU A 74 -7.33 -1.11 -2.23
CA GLU A 74 -6.32 -0.33 -2.99
C GLU A 74 -5.12 0.04 -2.11
N GLU A 75 -5.38 0.45 -0.87
CA GLU A 75 -4.33 0.72 0.11
C GLU A 75 -3.53 -0.56 0.40
N LEU A 76 -4.24 -1.69 0.57
CA LEU A 76 -3.62 -3.00 0.79
C LEU A 76 -2.80 -3.44 -0.42
N ALA A 77 -3.30 -3.25 -1.64
CA ALA A 77 -2.54 -3.53 -2.85
C ALA A 77 -1.26 -2.70 -2.90
N SER A 78 -1.34 -1.41 -2.53
CA SER A 78 -0.17 -0.52 -2.50
C SER A 78 0.86 -0.97 -1.47
N PHE A 79 0.41 -1.29 -0.26
CA PHE A 79 1.27 -1.83 0.81
C PHE A 79 1.91 -3.17 0.45
N LEU A 80 1.17 -4.09 -0.18
CA LEU A 80 1.70 -5.37 -0.61
C LEU A 80 2.69 -5.21 -1.77
N ALA A 81 2.42 -4.34 -2.75
CA ALA A 81 3.36 -4.05 -3.83
C ALA A 81 4.70 -3.56 -3.27
N CYS A 82 4.66 -2.70 -2.25
CA CYS A 82 5.81 -2.24 -1.50
C CYS A 82 6.62 -3.35 -0.78
N LEU A 83 5.98 -4.46 -0.41
CA LEU A 83 6.64 -5.62 0.20
C LEU A 83 7.32 -6.53 -0.82
N TYR A 84 6.71 -6.69 -1.99
CA TYR A 84 7.18 -7.63 -3.02
C TYR A 84 8.13 -6.98 -4.03
N ASP A 85 8.09 -5.66 -4.20
CA ASP A 85 8.93 -4.95 -5.15
C ASP A 85 9.76 -3.83 -4.47
N PRO A 86 11.06 -4.08 -4.22
CA PRO A 86 11.97 -3.07 -3.71
C PRO A 86 12.12 -1.84 -4.61
N ILE A 87 11.86 -1.95 -5.91
CA ILE A 87 12.02 -0.84 -6.86
C ILE A 87 10.99 0.26 -6.54
N HIS A 88 9.78 -0.11 -6.14
CA HIS A 88 8.73 0.82 -5.69
C HIS A 88 9.16 1.64 -4.45
N MET A 89 10.17 1.19 -3.69
CA MET A 89 10.76 1.92 -2.56
C MET A 89 11.93 2.83 -2.91
N THR A 90 12.57 2.60 -4.06
CA THR A 90 13.80 3.29 -4.47
C THR A 90 13.58 4.39 -5.50
N GLY A 91 12.41 4.42 -6.15
CA GLY A 91 12.04 5.43 -7.13
C GLY A 91 11.66 6.79 -6.50
N LYS A 92 11.68 7.85 -7.31
CA LYS A 92 11.08 9.13 -6.91
C LYS A 92 9.59 8.92 -6.69
N ILE A 93 9.09 9.31 -5.52
CA ILE A 93 7.66 9.23 -5.22
C ILE A 93 6.90 10.17 -6.15
N ASP A 94 6.00 9.64 -6.96
CA ASP A 94 5.13 10.49 -7.77
C ASP A 94 4.06 11.12 -6.87
N ARG A 95 4.20 12.42 -6.60
CA ARG A 95 3.24 13.18 -5.77
C ARG A 95 1.85 13.25 -6.40
N ALA A 96 1.74 13.12 -7.72
CA ALA A 96 0.47 13.13 -8.42
C ALA A 96 -0.28 11.79 -8.30
N LYS A 97 0.41 10.71 -7.87
CA LYS A 97 -0.18 9.39 -7.68
C LYS A 97 -0.32 9.06 -6.20
N PRO A 98 -1.53 8.77 -5.71
CA PRO A 98 -1.75 8.53 -4.28
C PRO A 98 -1.26 7.16 -3.78
N PHE A 99 -0.59 6.35 -4.61
CA PHE A 99 -0.09 5.01 -4.26
C PHE A 99 0.65 4.97 -2.92
N TRP A 100 1.55 5.92 -2.69
CA TRP A 100 2.36 5.98 -1.47
C TRP A 100 1.53 6.31 -0.22
N GLN A 101 0.36 6.94 -0.36
CA GLN A 101 -0.51 7.30 0.77
C GLN A 101 -1.08 6.03 1.41
N GLY A 102 -1.69 5.16 0.61
CA GLY A 102 -2.23 3.88 1.08
C GLY A 102 -1.14 2.98 1.66
N ALA A 103 -0.01 2.88 0.97
CA ALA A 103 1.15 2.13 1.47
C ALA A 103 1.68 2.70 2.80
N MET A 104 1.73 4.02 2.97
CA MET A 104 2.19 4.67 4.20
C MET A 104 1.21 4.47 5.37
N CYS A 105 -0.09 4.59 5.11
CA CYS A 105 -1.14 4.34 6.10
C CYS A 105 -1.02 2.92 6.66
N LEU A 106 -0.96 1.92 5.78
CA LEU A 106 -0.88 0.52 6.21
C LEU A 106 0.49 0.14 6.76
N ALA A 107 1.57 0.71 6.25
CA ALA A 107 2.89 0.52 6.86
C ALA A 107 2.94 1.06 8.30
N THR A 108 2.19 2.11 8.58
CA THR A 108 2.02 2.62 9.95
C THR A 108 1.14 1.69 10.78
N LYS A 109 -0.01 1.27 10.25
CA LYS A 109 -0.95 0.36 10.94
C LYS A 109 -0.30 -0.99 11.31
N TYR A 110 0.44 -1.57 10.38
CA TYR A 110 1.04 -2.90 10.54
C TYR A 110 2.49 -2.86 11.02
N PHE A 111 2.98 -1.70 11.44
CA PHE A 111 4.32 -1.51 12.00
C PHE A 111 5.41 -2.01 11.03
N ALA A 112 5.23 -1.73 9.74
CA ALA A 112 6.21 -2.01 8.70
C ALA A 112 7.22 -0.86 8.59
N THR A 113 8.04 -0.70 9.65
CA THR A 113 8.97 0.41 9.81
C THR A 113 9.91 0.61 8.60
N PRO A 114 10.51 -0.43 7.99
CA PRO A 114 11.38 -0.24 6.81
C PRO A 114 10.67 0.42 5.63
N ILE A 115 9.41 0.03 5.37
CA ILE A 115 8.58 0.64 4.33
C ILE A 115 8.27 2.09 4.69
N ARG A 116 7.80 2.34 5.91
CA ARG A 116 7.45 3.68 6.37
C ARG A 116 8.64 4.64 6.24
N SER A 117 9.82 4.22 6.69
CA SER A 117 11.05 5.00 6.59
C SER A 117 11.50 5.25 5.15
N ALA A 118 11.31 4.27 4.25
CA ALA A 118 11.62 4.45 2.84
C ALA A 118 10.70 5.47 2.18
N ILE A 119 9.39 5.42 2.46
CA ILE A 119 8.42 6.40 1.95
C ILE A 119 8.74 7.81 2.48
N ILE A 120 8.98 7.96 3.78
CA ILE A 120 9.33 9.26 4.38
C ILE A 120 10.58 9.84 3.72
N ARG A 121 11.65 9.04 3.62
CA ARG A 121 12.90 9.47 2.96
C ARG A 121 12.67 9.89 1.51
N GLY A 122 11.85 9.14 0.77
CA GLY A 122 11.50 9.47 -0.62
C GLY A 122 10.72 10.78 -0.74
N LEU A 123 9.85 11.08 0.25
CA LEU A 123 9.12 12.34 0.31
C LEU A 123 10.04 13.51 0.68
N GLU A 124 10.87 13.35 1.71
CA GLU A 124 11.82 14.36 2.21
C GLU A 124 12.82 14.80 1.13
N GLN A 125 13.30 13.87 0.30
CA GLN A 125 14.19 14.19 -0.83
C GLN A 125 13.57 15.15 -1.87
N GLN A 126 12.26 15.30 -1.85
CA GLN A 126 11.54 16.21 -2.75
C GLN A 126 11.18 17.53 -2.08
N TRP A 127 11.47 17.69 -0.80
CA TRP A 127 11.31 18.97 -0.13
C TRP A 127 12.51 19.87 -0.42
N PRO A 128 12.27 21.14 -0.79
CA PRO A 128 13.32 22.13 -0.85
C PRO A 128 14.04 22.18 0.50
N THR A 129 15.35 22.00 0.49
CA THR A 129 16.18 22.07 1.71
C THR A 129 16.83 23.44 1.86
N THR A 130 16.76 24.26 0.82
CA THR A 130 17.28 25.63 0.81
C THR A 130 16.19 26.65 0.50
N PHE A 131 16.34 27.85 1.05
CA PHE A 131 15.45 28.98 0.78
C PHE A 131 15.31 29.28 -0.72
N ARG A 132 16.40 29.10 -1.49
CA ARG A 132 16.40 29.32 -2.94
C ARG A 132 15.56 28.30 -3.71
N GLU A 133 15.62 27.03 -3.31
CA GLU A 133 14.76 25.98 -3.87
C GLU A 133 13.29 26.22 -3.51
N TRP A 134 13.01 26.74 -2.30
CA TRP A 134 11.67 27.17 -1.89
C TRP A 134 11.14 28.29 -2.79
N GLU A 135 11.93 29.34 -3.02
CA GLU A 135 11.59 30.45 -3.92
C GLU A 135 11.33 30.01 -5.37
N GLN A 136 12.06 29.00 -5.85
CA GLN A 136 11.86 28.44 -7.19
C GLN A 136 10.59 27.60 -7.27
N LEU A 137 10.27 26.86 -6.22
CA LEU A 137 9.04 26.08 -6.14
C LEU A 137 7.81 27.00 -6.10
N GLU A 138 7.84 28.08 -5.34
CA GLU A 138 6.75 29.07 -5.31
C GLU A 138 6.55 29.76 -6.66
N ARG A 139 7.64 30.20 -7.31
CA ARG A 139 7.55 30.79 -8.66
C ARG A 139 6.92 29.85 -9.67
N ARG A 140 7.27 28.55 -9.65
CA ARG A 140 6.66 27.54 -10.53
C ARG A 140 5.16 27.37 -10.28
N LYS A 141 4.71 27.46 -9.03
CA LYS A 141 3.29 27.36 -8.69
C LYS A 141 2.51 28.57 -9.22
N LEU A 142 3.05 29.79 -9.10
CA LEU A 142 2.42 31.00 -9.64
C LEU A 142 2.29 30.95 -11.17
N THR A 143 3.33 30.53 -11.88
CA THR A 143 3.31 30.47 -13.36
C THR A 143 2.31 29.46 -13.94
N LEU A 144 1.96 28.42 -13.17
CA LEU A 144 0.97 27.42 -13.60
C LEU A 144 -0.47 27.93 -13.40
N HIS A 145 -0.69 28.77 -12.38
CA HIS A 145 -2.00 29.35 -12.09
C HIS A 145 -2.42 30.39 -13.14
N ASP A 146 -1.46 31.12 -13.71
CA ASP A 146 -1.70 32.11 -14.78
C ASP A 146 -1.99 31.46 -16.16
N SER A 147 -1.79 30.14 -16.32
CA SER A 147 -2.00 29.43 -17.59
C SER A 147 -3.32 28.66 -17.71
N GLU A 148 -4.14 28.62 -16.65
CA GLU A 148 -5.47 27.98 -16.64
C GLU A 148 -6.63 29.01 -16.72
N GLY A 149 -6.33 30.28 -16.99
CA GLY A 149 -7.32 31.34 -17.22
C GLY A 149 -7.70 31.51 -18.69
N ASP A 150 -8.98 31.27 -18.97
CA ASP A 150 -9.81 31.55 -20.16
C ASP A 150 -9.62 30.74 -21.45
N PRO A 151 -10.59 29.85 -21.75
CA PRO A 151 -11.26 29.82 -23.05
C PRO A 151 -12.54 30.69 -23.03
N GLU A 152 -12.68 31.52 -24.07
CA GLU A 152 -13.76 32.48 -24.41
C GLU A 152 -15.20 32.14 -23.96
#